data_AF-A0A521W044-F1
#
_entry.id   AF-A0A521W044-F1
#
_cell.length_a   1.000
_cell.length_b   1.000
_cell.length_c   1.000
_cell.angle_alpha   90.00
_cell.angle_beta   90.00
_cell.angle_gamma   90.00
#
_symmetry.space_group_name_H-M   'P 1'
#
loop_
_entity.id
_entity.type
_entity.pdbx_description
1 polymer ?
#
loop_
_entity_poly.entity_id
_entity_poly.type
_entity_poly.pdbx_seq_one_letter_code
_entity_poly.pdbx_strand_id
1 'polypeptide(L)'
;MTLWFILALMTVAAVFAVLWPLGRAPGAPREGSETAIYKDQLGEIERDLAAGLIGAGEAEAARTEVSRRLLAAADASPVAAAAPQRGLRRAVAVAALIGLPFVSGALYLKLGTPGLPAFPLAERAQAPAATESLDRLVMQVEARLEKNPNDGRGWEVLAPVLMRLGRYPDAIKALRNSIATNGPTATRHADLGEAILMGANGVVTAEAKAEFEHALALDADEIKARYFLGLAAEQDGRTREAAGIWRAMLAKAPDDAPWRPLLQRALARVEGVAAPSEEQIAAAGASDAERGEKVRGMVERLATRLRQDGSDVDGWLRLVRAYMVMGDRDKALASVKDARAALTQDAGRLRQLNEGLKGLGIDG
;
A
#
# COMPACT_ATOMS: atom_id res chain seq x y z
N MET A 1 -3.51 -26.04 17.59
CA MET A 1 -3.00 -27.35 17.12
C MET A 1 -4.03 -28.12 16.29
N THR A 2 -5.28 -28.25 16.74
CA THR A 2 -6.39 -28.90 16.01
C THR A 2 -6.63 -28.36 14.58
N LEU A 3 -6.54 -27.05 14.39
CA LEU A 3 -6.73 -26.42 13.07
C LEU A 3 -5.74 -26.90 12.01
N TRP A 4 -4.47 -27.07 12.37
CA TRP A 4 -3.43 -27.54 11.45
C TRP A 4 -3.65 -28.99 11.00
N PHE A 5 -4.18 -29.84 11.89
CA PHE A 5 -4.58 -31.20 11.54
C PHE A 5 -5.75 -31.22 10.55
N ILE A 6 -6.75 -30.34 10.74
CA ILE A 6 -7.89 -30.22 9.82
C ILE A 6 -7.41 -29.77 8.43
N LEU A 7 -6.54 -28.77 8.36
CA LEU A 7 -5.98 -28.29 7.09
C LEU A 7 -5.14 -29.35 6.38
N ALA A 8 -4.31 -30.10 7.12
CA ALA A 8 -3.55 -31.21 6.56
C ALA A 8 -4.47 -32.30 5.99
N LEU A 9 -5.52 -32.67 6.73
CA LEU A 9 -6.51 -33.66 6.28
C LEU A 9 -7.25 -33.19 5.01
N MET A 10 -7.67 -31.92 4.96
CA MET A 10 -8.33 -31.33 3.79
C MET A 10 -7.41 -31.33 2.56
N THR A 11 -6.12 -31.07 2.76
CA THR A 11 -5.14 -31.08 1.66
C THR A 11 -4.97 -32.48 1.09
N VAL A 12 -4.88 -33.50 1.95
CA VAL A 12 -4.82 -34.91 1.54
C VAL A 12 -6.10 -35.33 0.81
N ALA A 13 -7.28 -34.92 1.30
CA ALA A 13 -8.55 -35.20 0.64
C ALA A 13 -8.66 -34.55 -0.74
N ALA A 14 -8.23 -33.30 -0.89
CA ALA A 14 -8.23 -32.59 -2.17
C ALA A 14 -7.27 -33.24 -3.18
N VAL A 15 -6.06 -33.60 -2.74
CA VAL A 15 -5.10 -34.37 -3.54
C VAL A 15 -5.71 -35.68 -4.03
N PHE A 16 -6.35 -36.43 -3.12
CA PHE A 16 -6.94 -37.71 -3.46
C PHE A 16 -8.07 -37.58 -4.48
N ALA A 17 -8.94 -36.58 -4.32
CA ALA A 17 -10.04 -36.29 -5.24
C ALA A 17 -9.55 -35.97 -6.67
N VAL A 18 -8.39 -35.31 -6.81
CA VAL A 18 -7.79 -34.98 -8.11
C VAL A 18 -7.07 -36.18 -8.74
N LEU A 19 -6.40 -37.01 -7.93
CA LEU A 19 -5.64 -38.15 -8.43
C LEU A 19 -6.50 -39.39 -8.74
N TRP A 20 -7.65 -39.53 -8.08
CA TRP A 20 -8.54 -40.67 -8.22
C TRP A 20 -9.12 -40.88 -9.64
N PRO A 21 -9.61 -39.84 -10.35
CA PRO A 21 -10.08 -39.97 -11.74
C PRO A 21 -8.95 -40.31 -12.73
N LEU A 22 -7.73 -39.85 -12.47
CA LEU A 22 -6.56 -40.10 -13.32
C LEU A 22 -6.07 -41.56 -13.23
N GLY A 23 -6.40 -42.25 -12.14
CA GLY A 23 -6.10 -43.66 -11.94
C GLY A 23 -7.08 -44.62 -12.64
N ARG A 24 -8.30 -44.16 -12.96
CA ARG A 24 -9.34 -44.98 -13.58
C ARG A 24 -9.27 -44.93 -15.11
N ALA A 25 -9.26 -46.12 -15.71
CA ALA A 25 -9.51 -46.25 -17.14
C ALA A 25 -10.98 -45.87 -17.42
N PRO A 26 -11.29 -45.16 -18.51
CA PRO A 26 -12.63 -45.26 -19.08
C PRO A 26 -12.87 -46.74 -19.39
N GLY A 27 -13.99 -47.29 -18.93
CA GLY A 27 -14.36 -48.67 -19.27
C GLY A 27 -14.38 -48.80 -20.80
N ALA A 28 -13.65 -49.78 -21.34
CA ALA A 28 -13.66 -50.04 -22.77
C ALA A 28 -15.09 -50.34 -23.23
N PRO A 29 -15.54 -49.84 -24.40
CA PRO A 29 -16.74 -50.35 -25.03
C PRO A 29 -16.58 -51.85 -25.26
N ARG A 30 -17.66 -52.64 -25.14
CA ARG A 30 -17.65 -54.11 -25.20
C ARG A 30 -17.29 -54.65 -26.60
N GLU A 31 -16.02 -54.54 -27.01
CA GLU A 31 -15.49 -55.08 -28.29
C GLU A 31 -15.51 -56.62 -28.36
N GLY A 32 -15.58 -57.31 -27.22
CA GLY A 32 -15.68 -58.77 -27.19
C GLY A 32 -17.06 -59.34 -27.56
N SER A 33 -18.08 -58.50 -27.75
CA SER A 33 -19.46 -58.96 -27.99
C SER A 33 -19.74 -59.30 -29.46
N GLU A 34 -19.23 -58.51 -30.41
CA GLU A 34 -19.65 -58.63 -31.81
C GLU A 34 -19.02 -59.85 -32.51
N THR A 35 -17.72 -60.09 -32.31
CA THR A 35 -17.04 -61.27 -32.89
C THR A 35 -17.54 -62.59 -32.28
N ALA A 36 -17.95 -62.58 -31.01
CA ALA A 36 -18.59 -63.73 -30.37
C ALA A 36 -19.98 -64.01 -30.97
N ILE A 37 -20.77 -62.96 -31.22
CA ILE A 37 -22.10 -63.08 -31.85
C ILE A 37 -21.99 -63.65 -33.27
N TYR A 38 -21.08 -63.16 -34.10
CA TYR A 38 -20.93 -63.67 -35.48
C TYR A 38 -20.43 -65.13 -35.54
N LYS A 39 -19.64 -65.57 -34.57
CA LYS A 39 -19.24 -66.99 -34.46
C LYS A 39 -20.41 -67.89 -34.08
N ASP A 40 -21.29 -67.41 -33.20
CA ASP A 40 -22.49 -68.15 -32.83
C ASP A 40 -23.47 -68.27 -34.01
N GLN A 41 -23.64 -67.18 -34.77
CA GLN A 41 -24.45 -67.18 -36.00
C GLN A 41 -23.96 -68.17 -37.06
N LEU A 42 -22.64 -68.35 -37.21
CA LEU A 42 -22.09 -69.39 -38.09
C LEU A 42 -22.44 -70.81 -37.62
N GLY A 43 -22.40 -71.05 -36.31
CA GLY A 43 -22.80 -72.32 -35.72
C GLY A 43 -24.30 -72.59 -35.84
N GLU A 44 -25.13 -71.54 -35.85
CA GLU A 44 -26.58 -71.66 -36.06
C GLU A 44 -26.91 -72.07 -37.50
N ILE A 45 -26.26 -71.45 -38.50
CA ILE A 45 -26.40 -71.83 -39.92
C ILE A 45 -26.02 -73.30 -40.15
N GLU A 46 -24.99 -73.81 -39.47
CA GLU A 46 -24.62 -75.23 -39.53
C GLU A 46 -25.69 -76.16 -38.96
N ARG A 47 -26.29 -75.78 -37.83
CA ARG A 47 -27.38 -76.55 -37.22
C ARG A 47 -28.61 -76.58 -38.11
N ASP A 48 -28.97 -75.46 -38.73
CA ASP A 48 -30.14 -75.36 -39.61
C ASP A 48 -29.96 -76.15 -40.91
N LEU A 49 -28.74 -76.19 -41.45
CA LEU A 49 -28.40 -77.05 -42.59
C LEU A 49 -28.48 -78.53 -42.21
N ALA A 50 -27.94 -78.91 -41.05
CA ALA A 50 -28.00 -80.28 -40.55
C ALA A 50 -29.43 -80.75 -40.24
N ALA A 51 -30.30 -79.82 -39.82
CA ALA A 51 -31.73 -80.05 -39.61
C ALA A 51 -32.56 -80.04 -40.90
N GLY A 52 -31.96 -79.69 -42.05
CA GLY A 52 -32.63 -79.62 -43.35
C GLY A 52 -33.60 -78.44 -43.51
N LEU A 53 -33.49 -77.42 -42.65
CA LEU A 53 -34.35 -76.23 -42.67
C LEU A 53 -33.98 -75.25 -43.80
N ILE A 54 -32.73 -75.30 -44.26
CA ILE A 54 -32.21 -74.46 -45.34
C ILE A 54 -31.48 -75.31 -46.38
N GLY A 55 -31.53 -74.90 -47.65
CA GLY A 55 -30.83 -75.59 -48.73
C GLY A 55 -29.32 -75.40 -48.67
N ALA A 56 -28.54 -76.38 -49.18
CA ALA A 56 -27.07 -76.32 -49.15
C ALA A 56 -26.49 -75.06 -49.85
N GLY A 57 -27.12 -74.60 -50.94
CA GLY A 57 -26.72 -73.38 -51.64
C GLY A 57 -27.01 -72.09 -50.85
N GLU A 58 -28.09 -72.08 -50.07
CA GLU A 58 -28.46 -70.93 -49.22
C GLU A 58 -27.56 -70.84 -47.98
N ALA A 59 -27.23 -72.00 -47.39
CA ALA A 59 -26.30 -72.09 -46.27
C ALA A 59 -24.89 -71.60 -46.62
N GLU A 60 -24.38 -71.97 -47.80
CA GLU A 60 -23.08 -71.49 -48.32
C GLU A 60 -23.08 -69.97 -48.53
N ALA A 61 -24.14 -69.42 -49.10
CA ALA A 61 -24.28 -67.97 -49.30
C ALA A 61 -24.33 -67.22 -47.96
N ALA A 62 -25.11 -67.70 -47.00
CA ALA A 62 -25.23 -67.12 -45.67
C ALA A 62 -23.91 -67.19 -44.87
N ARG A 63 -23.22 -68.34 -44.93
CA ARG A 63 -21.89 -68.51 -44.31
C ARG A 63 -20.89 -67.50 -44.86
N THR A 64 -20.89 -67.29 -46.17
CA THR A 64 -19.96 -66.37 -46.84
C THR A 64 -20.20 -64.93 -46.40
N GLU A 65 -21.45 -64.48 -46.30
CA GLU A 65 -21.80 -63.13 -45.86
C GLU A 65 -21.46 -62.89 -44.39
N VAL A 66 -21.81 -63.83 -43.49
CA VAL A 66 -21.48 -63.71 -42.05
C VAL A 66 -19.97 -63.75 -41.84
N SER A 67 -19.24 -64.62 -42.55
CA SER A 67 -17.78 -64.68 -42.49
C SER A 67 -17.14 -63.39 -42.99
N ARG A 68 -17.69 -62.77 -44.04
CA ARG A 68 -17.23 -61.47 -44.55
C ARG A 68 -17.44 -60.36 -43.53
N ARG A 69 -18.59 -60.34 -42.84
CA ARG A 69 -18.88 -59.36 -41.77
C ARG A 69 -18.01 -59.58 -40.54
N LEU A 70 -17.74 -60.83 -40.18
CA LEU A 70 -16.82 -61.16 -39.11
C LEU A 70 -15.40 -60.67 -39.42
N LEU A 71 -14.93 -60.85 -40.65
CA LEU A 71 -13.63 -60.33 -41.09
C LEU A 71 -13.61 -58.80 -41.11
N ALA A 72 -14.66 -58.17 -41.63
CA ALA A 72 -14.76 -56.70 -41.63
C ALA A 72 -14.81 -56.13 -40.20
N ALA A 73 -15.47 -56.80 -39.25
CA ALA A 73 -15.50 -56.41 -37.84
C ALA A 73 -14.14 -56.66 -37.14
N ALA A 74 -13.42 -57.71 -37.53
CA ALA A 74 -12.07 -57.97 -37.04
C ALA A 74 -11.07 -56.92 -37.55
N ASP A 75 -11.17 -56.54 -38.83
CA ASP A 75 -10.34 -55.50 -39.47
C ASP A 75 -10.72 -54.08 -39.02
N ALA A 76 -11.98 -53.86 -38.63
CA ALA A 76 -12.45 -52.62 -38.03
C ALA A 76 -12.02 -52.45 -36.57
N SER A 77 -11.24 -53.37 -36.00
CA SER A 77 -10.49 -53.10 -34.77
C SER A 77 -9.75 -51.79 -34.96
N PRO A 78 -10.09 -50.72 -34.23
CA PRO A 78 -9.41 -49.45 -34.44
C PRO A 78 -7.94 -49.70 -34.16
N VAL A 79 -7.09 -49.50 -35.19
CA VAL A 79 -5.63 -49.41 -35.07
C VAL A 79 -5.39 -48.59 -33.81
N ALA A 80 -4.88 -49.25 -32.77
CA ALA A 80 -4.86 -48.74 -31.42
C ALA A 80 -4.38 -47.29 -31.43
N ALA A 81 -5.31 -46.34 -31.36
CA ALA A 81 -4.96 -44.93 -31.22
C ALA A 81 -4.16 -44.88 -29.93
N ALA A 82 -2.85 -44.65 -30.06
CA ALA A 82 -1.85 -44.86 -29.02
C ALA A 82 -2.43 -44.45 -27.67
N ALA A 83 -2.80 -45.45 -26.86
CA ALA A 83 -3.45 -45.21 -25.59
C ALA A 83 -2.53 -44.23 -24.84
N PRO A 84 -3.02 -43.06 -24.39
CA PRO A 84 -2.17 -42.11 -23.69
C PRO A 84 -1.53 -42.86 -22.54
N GLN A 85 -0.20 -43.03 -22.60
CA GLN A 85 0.52 -43.95 -21.74
C GLN A 85 0.15 -43.63 -20.30
N ARG A 86 -0.65 -44.51 -19.67
CA ARG A 86 -1.12 -44.33 -18.29
C ARG A 86 0.04 -44.08 -17.33
N GLY A 87 1.24 -44.58 -17.68
CA GLY A 87 2.51 -44.30 -17.01
C GLY A 87 2.90 -42.82 -17.01
N LEU A 88 2.84 -42.13 -18.15
CA LEU A 88 3.23 -40.71 -18.25
C LEU A 88 2.26 -39.82 -17.46
N ARG A 89 0.95 -40.06 -17.55
CA ARG A 89 -0.05 -39.29 -16.79
C ARG A 89 0.09 -39.49 -15.28
N ARG A 90 0.34 -40.73 -14.83
CA ARG A 90 0.63 -41.04 -13.42
C ARG A 90 1.95 -40.41 -12.98
N ALA A 91 2.99 -40.45 -13.80
CA ALA A 91 4.28 -39.84 -13.51
C ALA A 91 4.18 -38.32 -13.36
N VAL A 92 3.45 -37.64 -14.25
CA VAL A 92 3.19 -36.18 -14.15
C VAL A 92 2.38 -35.85 -12.89
N ALA A 93 1.39 -36.66 -12.55
CA ALA A 93 0.58 -36.45 -11.36
C ALA A 93 1.39 -36.62 -10.06
N VAL A 94 2.27 -37.63 -10.00
CA VAL A 94 3.20 -37.84 -8.89
C VAL A 94 4.25 -36.73 -8.82
N ALA A 95 4.78 -36.30 -9.97
CA ALA A 95 5.73 -35.19 -10.05
C ALA A 95 5.11 -33.87 -9.60
N ALA A 96 3.84 -33.61 -9.94
CA ALA A 96 3.12 -32.42 -9.46
C ALA A 96 2.82 -32.50 -7.96
N LEU A 97 2.43 -33.67 -7.46
CA LEU A 97 2.15 -33.91 -6.04
C LEU A 97 3.36 -33.62 -5.14
N ILE A 98 4.54 -34.05 -5.58
CA ILE A 98 5.78 -33.88 -4.83
C ILE A 98 6.40 -32.52 -5.15
N GLY A 99 6.50 -32.15 -6.42
CA GLY A 99 7.17 -30.94 -6.85
C GLY A 99 6.52 -29.67 -6.33
N LEU A 100 5.18 -29.59 -6.31
CA LEU A 100 4.48 -28.36 -5.95
C LEU A 100 4.69 -27.94 -4.47
N PRO A 101 4.58 -28.84 -3.46
CA PRO A 101 4.95 -28.51 -2.08
C PRO A 101 6.41 -28.11 -1.90
N PHE A 102 7.35 -28.78 -2.57
CA PHE A 102 8.78 -28.47 -2.45
C PHE A 102 9.11 -27.10 -3.07
N VAL A 103 8.58 -26.80 -4.24
CA VAL A 103 8.74 -25.49 -4.89
C VAL A 103 8.08 -24.39 -4.07
N SER A 104 6.86 -24.63 -3.56
CA SER A 104 6.15 -23.69 -2.69
C SER A 104 6.93 -23.42 -1.39
N GLY A 105 7.45 -24.47 -0.75
CA GLY A 105 8.29 -24.35 0.44
C GLY A 105 9.59 -23.59 0.17
N ALA A 106 10.27 -23.87 -0.94
CA ALA A 106 11.48 -23.14 -1.33
C ALA A 106 11.21 -21.65 -1.60
N LEU A 107 10.09 -21.33 -2.26
CA LEU A 107 9.65 -19.95 -2.48
C LEU A 107 9.30 -19.27 -1.15
N TYR A 108 8.60 -19.95 -0.24
CA TYR A 108 8.29 -19.42 1.09
C TYR A 108 9.55 -19.17 1.93
N LEU A 109 10.56 -20.03 1.85
CA LEU A 109 11.83 -19.81 2.54
C LEU A 109 12.63 -18.64 1.95
N LYS A 110 12.50 -18.36 0.65
CA LYS A 110 13.22 -17.26 -0.03
C LYS A 110 12.51 -15.91 0.10
N LEU A 111 11.18 -15.88 -0.01
CA LEU A 111 10.37 -14.64 -0.01
C LEU A 111 9.67 -14.38 1.33
N GLY A 112 9.35 -15.44 2.07
CA GLY A 112 8.64 -15.35 3.33
C GLY A 112 9.58 -15.17 4.52
N THR A 113 8.97 -15.06 5.70
CA THR A 113 9.65 -14.79 6.97
C THR A 113 9.32 -15.93 7.95
N PRO A 114 9.95 -17.10 7.80
CA PRO A 114 9.63 -18.31 8.56
C PRO A 114 9.88 -18.17 10.07
N GLY A 115 10.69 -17.17 10.47
CA GLY A 115 10.99 -16.88 11.87
C GLY A 115 10.04 -15.88 12.53
N LEU A 116 9.03 -15.36 11.82
CA LEU A 116 8.05 -14.46 12.44
C LEU A 116 7.19 -15.25 13.44
N PRO A 117 7.22 -14.92 14.74
CA PRO A 117 6.33 -15.54 15.71
C PRO A 117 4.88 -15.21 15.35
N ALA A 118 3.97 -16.14 15.64
CA ALA A 118 2.54 -15.85 15.52
C ALA A 118 2.21 -14.66 16.43
N PHE A 119 1.40 -13.72 15.94
CA PHE A 119 0.93 -12.56 16.71
C PHE A 119 -0.60 -12.64 16.87
N PRO A 120 -1.10 -13.38 17.89
CA PRO A 120 -2.52 -13.63 18.09
C PRO A 120 -3.30 -12.34 18.29
N LEU A 121 -4.59 -12.37 17.94
CA LEU A 121 -5.49 -11.22 18.12
C LEU A 121 -5.54 -10.75 19.59
N ALA A 122 -5.47 -11.68 20.53
CA ALA A 122 -5.49 -11.40 21.96
C ALA A 122 -4.27 -10.58 22.43
N GLU A 123 -3.08 -10.82 21.87
CA GLU A 123 -1.87 -10.04 22.18
C GLU A 123 -1.89 -8.67 21.51
N ARG A 124 -2.53 -8.52 20.35
CA ARG A 124 -2.77 -7.22 19.70
C ARG A 124 -3.72 -6.32 20.48
N ALA A 125 -4.70 -6.92 21.18
CA ALA A 125 -5.63 -6.20 22.02
C ALA A 125 -5.03 -5.80 23.38
N GLN A 126 -3.94 -6.44 23.79
CA GLN A 126 -3.21 -6.17 25.04
C GLN A 126 -1.91 -5.39 24.81
N ALA A 127 -1.51 -5.19 23.56
CA ALA A 127 -0.40 -4.32 23.22
C ALA A 127 -0.79 -2.89 23.65
N PRO A 128 -0.02 -2.25 24.54
CA PRO A 128 -0.29 -0.89 24.97
C PRO A 128 -0.39 0.00 23.73
N ALA A 129 -1.49 0.75 23.62
CA ALA A 129 -1.71 1.68 22.50
C ALA A 129 -0.45 2.55 22.34
N ALA A 130 -0.11 2.97 21.11
CA ALA A 130 1.11 3.74 20.83
C ALA A 130 1.35 4.93 21.80
N THR A 131 0.29 5.48 22.38
CA THR A 131 0.30 6.47 23.46
C THR A 131 1.01 6.00 24.74
N GLU A 132 0.71 4.81 25.26
CA GLU A 132 1.38 4.26 26.46
C GLU A 132 2.88 4.01 26.21
N SER A 133 3.26 3.68 24.96
CA SER A 133 4.67 3.57 24.59
C SER A 133 5.36 4.95 24.57
N LEU A 134 4.64 6.00 24.15
CA LEU A 134 5.15 7.37 24.11
C LEU A 134 5.28 7.97 25.50
N ASP A 135 4.30 7.78 26.39
CA ASP A 135 4.37 8.23 27.79
C ASP A 135 5.57 7.62 28.51
N ARG A 136 5.83 6.32 28.28
CA ARG A 136 7.01 5.66 28.83
C ARG A 136 8.32 6.25 28.32
N LEU A 137 8.40 6.58 27.03
CA LEU A 137 9.57 7.23 26.43
C LEU A 137 9.77 8.63 26.99
N VAL A 138 8.69 9.40 27.13
CA VAL A 138 8.71 10.73 27.75
C VAL A 138 9.24 10.64 29.18
N MET A 139 8.74 9.72 30.00
CA MET A 139 9.25 9.51 31.36
C MET A 139 10.75 9.15 31.40
N GLN A 140 11.24 8.35 30.45
CA GLN A 140 12.66 8.02 30.37
C GLN A 140 13.52 9.24 30.01
N VAL A 141 13.04 10.07 29.07
CA VAL A 141 13.70 11.33 28.70
C VAL A 141 13.69 12.30 29.88
N GLU A 142 12.54 12.47 30.55
CA GLU A 142 12.41 13.31 31.76
C GLU A 142 13.40 12.88 32.84
N ALA A 143 13.45 11.58 33.19
CA ALA A 143 14.38 11.06 34.20
C ALA A 143 15.86 11.26 33.81
N ARG A 144 16.18 11.27 32.52
CA ARG A 144 17.54 11.56 32.04
C ARG A 144 17.88 13.04 32.16
N LEU A 145 16.93 13.92 31.84
CA LEU A 145 17.10 15.37 31.92
C LEU A 145 17.12 15.87 33.36
N GLU A 146 16.44 15.20 34.29
CA GLU A 146 16.58 15.47 35.72
C GLU A 146 18.01 15.21 36.22
N LYS A 147 18.67 14.16 35.69
CA LYS A 147 20.07 13.86 36.01
C LYS A 147 21.06 14.75 35.25
N ASN A 148 20.64 15.33 34.13
CA ASN A 148 21.47 16.17 33.26
C ASN A 148 20.72 17.48 32.94
N PRO A 149 20.52 18.37 33.93
CA PRO A 149 19.68 19.54 33.77
C PRO A 149 20.20 20.53 32.73
N ASN A 150 21.50 20.49 32.42
CA ASN A 150 22.14 21.34 31.42
C ASN A 150 22.00 20.82 29.97
N ASP A 151 21.31 19.71 29.74
CA ASP A 151 21.01 19.22 28.39
C ASP A 151 19.87 20.05 27.75
N GLY A 152 20.20 21.26 27.32
CA GLY A 152 19.23 22.18 26.73
C GLY A 152 18.61 21.66 25.44
N ARG A 153 19.33 20.87 24.65
CA ARG A 153 18.79 20.21 23.45
C ARG A 153 17.70 19.20 23.81
N GLY A 154 17.91 18.43 24.88
CA GLY A 154 16.91 17.51 25.38
C GLY A 154 15.63 18.20 25.82
N TRP A 155 15.75 19.32 26.54
CA TRP A 155 14.59 20.15 26.91
C TRP A 155 13.85 20.73 25.70
N GLU A 156 14.59 21.20 24.69
CA GLU A 156 14.04 21.77 23.46
C GLU A 156 13.23 20.75 22.64
N VAL A 157 13.69 19.51 22.54
CA VAL A 157 12.99 18.45 21.82
C VAL A 157 11.80 17.90 22.62
N LEU A 158 11.88 17.91 23.95
CA LEU A 158 10.84 17.37 24.82
C LEU A 158 9.57 18.26 24.82
N ALA A 159 9.74 19.58 24.80
CA ALA A 159 8.62 20.52 24.95
C ALA A 159 7.48 20.33 23.91
N PRO A 160 7.74 20.23 22.59
CA PRO A 160 6.67 20.01 21.61
C PRO A 160 5.95 18.67 21.77
N VAL A 161 6.62 17.65 22.30
CA VAL A 161 6.00 16.35 22.59
C VAL A 161 5.04 16.49 23.76
N LEU A 162 5.47 17.14 24.84
CA LEU A 162 4.63 17.42 26.01
C LEU A 162 3.41 18.28 25.64
N MET A 163 3.58 19.28 24.77
CA MET A 163 2.48 20.09 24.22
C MET A 163 1.44 19.22 23.49
N ARG A 164 1.88 18.28 22.65
CA ARG A 164 0.99 17.38 21.90
C ARG A 164 0.25 16.40 22.80
N LEU A 165 0.86 16.00 23.92
CA LEU A 165 0.25 15.15 24.94
C LEU A 165 -0.69 15.93 25.89
N GLY A 166 -0.79 17.25 25.76
CA GLY A 166 -1.58 18.08 26.67
C GLY A 166 -0.96 18.25 28.06
N ARG A 167 0.31 17.85 28.26
CA ARG A 167 1.06 18.01 29.51
C ARG A 167 1.66 19.42 29.60
N TYR A 168 0.80 20.44 29.59
CA TYR A 168 1.22 21.84 29.51
C TYR A 168 2.14 22.29 30.67
N PRO A 169 1.89 21.92 31.95
CA PRO A 169 2.80 22.29 33.05
C PRO A 169 4.23 21.79 32.85
N ASP A 170 4.38 20.57 32.31
CA ASP A 170 5.68 19.97 32.04
C ASP A 170 6.34 20.63 30.83
N ALA A 171 5.56 20.98 29.80
CA ALA A 171 6.05 21.72 28.64
C ALA A 171 6.59 23.10 29.04
N ILE A 172 5.91 23.82 29.94
CA ILE A 172 6.37 25.11 30.50
C ILE A 172 7.72 24.94 31.21
N LYS A 173 7.86 23.89 32.04
CA LYS A 173 9.13 23.57 32.72
C LYS A 173 10.25 23.29 31.70
N ALA A 174 9.97 22.49 30.68
CA ALA A 174 10.93 22.16 29.63
C ALA A 174 11.38 23.39 28.84
N LEU A 175 10.45 24.27 28.43
CA LEU A 175 10.76 25.49 27.69
C LEU A 175 11.58 26.49 28.51
N ARG A 176 11.24 26.67 29.80
CA ARG A 176 12.06 27.51 30.71
C ARG A 176 13.48 26.98 30.86
N ASN A 177 13.65 25.67 31.03
CA ASN A 177 14.98 25.06 31.07
C ASN A 177 15.72 25.22 29.74
N SER A 178 15.04 25.07 28.61
CA SER A 178 15.61 25.29 27.29
C SER A 178 16.09 26.74 27.11
N ILE A 179 15.31 27.73 27.52
CA ILE A 179 15.71 29.15 27.49
C ILE A 179 16.92 29.39 28.41
N ALA A 180 16.92 28.82 29.62
CA ALA A 180 18.00 29.00 30.57
C ALA A 180 19.34 28.38 30.10
N THR A 181 19.29 27.27 29.36
CA THR A 181 20.48 26.51 28.95
C THR A 181 20.96 26.84 27.54
N ASN A 182 20.04 26.99 26.58
CA ASN A 182 20.34 27.30 25.18
C ASN A 182 20.26 28.79 24.85
N GLY A 183 19.83 29.62 25.82
CA GLY A 183 19.62 31.05 25.65
C GLY A 183 18.26 31.42 25.04
N PRO A 184 17.88 32.70 25.15
CA PRO A 184 16.60 33.19 24.64
C PRO A 184 16.61 33.29 23.10
N THR A 185 15.48 32.93 22.48
CA THR A 185 15.18 33.20 21.08
C THR A 185 13.71 33.59 20.96
N ALA A 186 13.35 34.32 19.89
CA ALA A 186 11.97 34.72 19.66
C ALA A 186 11.01 33.51 19.69
N THR A 187 11.38 32.44 18.98
CA THR A 187 10.58 31.21 18.92
C THR A 187 10.44 30.53 20.28
N ARG A 188 11.49 30.45 21.11
CA ARG A 188 11.38 29.81 22.44
C ARG A 188 10.47 30.59 23.39
N HIS A 189 10.54 31.92 23.35
CA HIS A 189 9.61 32.76 24.12
C HIS A 189 8.17 32.62 23.60
N ALA A 190 7.99 32.58 22.27
CA ALA A 190 6.66 32.37 21.67
C ALA A 190 6.08 30.98 22.02
N ASP A 191 6.91 29.93 22.02
CA ASP A 191 6.51 28.57 22.43
C ASP A 191 6.15 28.52 23.93
N LEU A 192 6.89 29.24 24.79
CA LEU A 192 6.60 29.32 26.22
C LEU A 192 5.28 30.03 26.48
N GLY A 193 5.04 31.17 25.81
CA GLY A 193 3.76 31.88 25.88
C GLY A 193 2.58 31.00 25.43
N GLU A 194 2.76 30.23 24.35
CA GLU A 194 1.75 29.27 23.88
C GLU A 194 1.49 28.17 24.91
N ALA A 195 2.54 27.59 25.51
CA ALA A 195 2.38 26.57 26.55
C ALA A 195 1.61 27.08 27.78
N ILE A 196 1.90 28.31 28.22
CA ILE A 196 1.19 28.96 29.34
C ILE A 196 -0.29 29.19 28.97
N LEU A 197 -0.55 29.70 27.77
CA LEU A 197 -1.91 29.92 27.26
C LEU A 197 -2.72 28.62 27.20
N MET A 198 -2.12 27.55 26.69
CA MET A 198 -2.79 26.25 26.59
C MET A 198 -3.07 25.65 27.98
N GLY A 199 -2.14 25.82 28.92
CA GLY A 199 -2.34 25.47 30.34
C GLY A 199 -3.43 26.32 31.02
N ALA A 200 -3.68 27.53 30.52
CA ALA A 200 -4.74 28.44 30.96
C ALA A 200 -6.05 28.31 30.15
N ASN A 201 -6.27 27.18 29.47
CA ASN A 201 -7.47 26.90 28.66
C ASN A 201 -7.75 27.95 27.58
N GLY A 202 -6.69 28.45 26.93
CA GLY A 202 -6.81 29.41 25.84
C GLY A 202 -6.88 30.88 26.28
N VAL A 203 -6.82 31.15 27.58
CA VAL A 203 -6.76 32.52 28.11
C VAL A 203 -5.31 33.04 28.02
N VAL A 204 -5.13 34.20 27.39
CA VAL A 204 -3.84 34.89 27.36
C VAL A 204 -3.63 35.57 28.70
N THR A 205 -2.93 34.89 29.62
CA THR A 205 -2.58 35.46 30.92
C THR A 205 -1.54 36.57 30.78
N ALA A 206 -1.35 37.38 31.83
CA ALA A 206 -0.31 38.40 31.86
C ALA A 206 1.10 37.79 31.64
N GLU A 207 1.32 36.58 32.15
CA GLU A 207 2.57 35.85 31.95
C GLU A 207 2.75 35.41 30.50
N ALA A 208 1.73 34.79 29.88
CA ALA A 208 1.80 34.41 28.47
C ALA A 208 2.05 35.63 27.57
N LYS A 209 1.35 36.75 27.86
CA LYS A 209 1.53 38.02 27.15
C LYS A 209 2.97 38.53 27.24
N ALA A 210 3.57 38.52 28.43
CA ALA A 210 4.96 38.96 28.62
C ALA A 210 5.94 38.11 27.79
N GLU A 211 5.72 36.80 27.68
CA GLU A 211 6.55 35.94 26.85
C GLU A 211 6.39 36.25 25.34
N PHE A 212 5.18 36.54 24.87
CA PHE A 212 5.00 37.02 23.50
C PHE A 212 5.66 38.39 23.25
N GLU A 213 5.64 39.30 24.24
CA GLU A 213 6.34 40.59 24.15
C GLU A 213 7.87 40.40 24.12
N HIS A 214 8.42 39.49 24.92
CA HIS A 214 9.84 39.11 24.84
C HIS A 214 10.20 38.53 23.48
N ALA A 215 9.32 37.68 22.90
CA ALA A 215 9.53 37.15 21.57
C ALA A 215 9.62 38.27 20.51
N LEU A 216 8.70 39.25 20.56
CA LEU A 216 8.71 40.39 19.64
C LEU A 216 9.85 41.39 19.86
N ALA A 217 10.39 41.45 21.08
CA ALA A 217 11.59 42.23 21.35
C ALA A 217 12.84 41.62 20.67
N LEU A 218 12.86 40.29 20.49
CA LEU A 218 13.94 39.57 19.81
C LEU A 218 13.74 39.51 18.30
N ASP A 219 12.50 39.28 17.85
CA ASP A 219 12.11 39.31 16.44
C ASP A 219 10.72 39.95 16.29
N ALA A 220 10.71 41.18 15.79
CA ALA A 220 9.49 41.95 15.62
C ALA A 220 8.50 41.30 14.64
N ASP A 221 8.94 40.40 13.76
CA ASP A 221 8.10 39.70 12.77
C ASP A 221 7.77 38.24 13.17
N GLU A 222 8.08 37.81 14.40
CA GLU A 222 7.73 36.47 14.91
C GLU A 222 6.21 36.24 14.89
N ILE A 223 5.76 35.42 13.94
CA ILE A 223 4.36 35.26 13.55
C ILE A 223 3.50 34.78 14.72
N LYS A 224 3.99 33.81 15.49
CA LYS A 224 3.24 33.22 16.60
C LYS A 224 2.94 34.25 17.69
N ALA A 225 3.96 35.02 18.08
CA ALA A 225 3.82 36.03 19.11
C ALA A 225 2.88 37.17 18.68
N ARG A 226 2.99 37.66 17.43
CA ARG A 226 2.07 38.69 16.90
C ARG A 226 0.62 38.20 16.89
N TYR A 227 0.37 36.94 16.51
CA TYR A 227 -0.97 36.37 16.51
C TYR A 227 -1.58 36.37 17.91
N PHE A 228 -0.85 35.86 18.91
CA PHE A 228 -1.37 35.73 20.27
C PHE A 228 -1.47 37.07 21.02
N LEU A 229 -0.68 38.09 20.68
CA LEU A 229 -0.93 39.46 21.17
C LEU A 229 -2.21 40.07 20.58
N GLY A 230 -2.53 39.75 19.33
CA GLY A 230 -3.85 40.07 18.76
C GLY A 230 -4.99 39.38 19.51
N LEU A 231 -4.81 38.09 19.86
CA LEU A 231 -5.77 37.36 20.68
C LEU A 231 -5.90 37.96 22.09
N ALA A 232 -4.80 38.42 22.69
CA ALA A 232 -4.84 39.10 23.98
C ALA A 232 -5.66 40.39 23.91
N ALA A 233 -5.44 41.21 22.87
CA ALA A 233 -6.21 42.42 22.64
C ALA A 233 -7.70 42.11 22.44
N GLU A 234 -8.04 41.04 21.71
CA GLU A 234 -9.42 40.60 21.58
C GLU A 234 -10.04 40.18 22.92
N GLN A 235 -9.34 39.36 23.72
CA GLN A 235 -9.83 38.90 25.02
C GLN A 235 -10.02 40.06 26.01
N ASP A 236 -9.23 41.12 25.88
CA ASP A 236 -9.37 42.39 26.62
C ASP A 236 -10.49 43.29 26.08
N GLY A 237 -11.25 42.86 25.06
CA GLY A 237 -12.30 43.65 24.42
C GLY A 237 -11.80 44.74 23.46
N ARG A 238 -10.49 44.82 23.23
CA ARG A 238 -9.83 45.79 22.33
C ARG A 238 -9.85 45.29 20.88
N THR A 239 -11.04 44.99 20.37
CA THR A 239 -11.26 44.37 19.04
C THR A 239 -10.65 45.15 17.88
N ARG A 240 -10.67 46.49 17.93
CA ARG A 240 -10.04 47.36 16.91
C ARG A 240 -8.52 47.17 16.85
N GLU A 241 -7.87 47.00 18.00
CA GLU A 241 -6.43 46.78 18.09
C GLU A 241 -6.07 45.39 17.57
N ALA A 242 -6.81 44.36 18.00
CA ALA A 242 -6.67 43.00 17.49
C ALA A 242 -6.79 42.95 15.95
N ALA A 243 -7.81 43.60 15.40
CA ALA A 243 -8.01 43.71 13.95
C ALA A 243 -6.84 44.43 13.25
N GLY A 244 -6.30 45.50 13.86
CA GLY A 244 -5.13 46.20 13.37
C GLY A 244 -3.89 45.31 13.28
N ILE A 245 -3.63 44.51 14.32
CA ILE A 245 -2.51 43.57 14.38
C ILE A 245 -2.63 42.52 13.26
N TRP A 246 -3.78 41.85 13.15
CA TRP A 246 -3.96 40.78 12.16
C TRP A 246 -4.00 41.30 10.72
N ARG A 247 -4.54 42.49 10.45
CA ARG A 247 -4.45 43.13 9.12
C ARG A 247 -3.01 43.43 8.74
N ALA A 248 -2.20 43.94 9.67
CA ALA A 248 -0.79 44.21 9.41
C ALA A 248 0.00 42.93 9.10
N MET A 249 -0.30 41.83 9.80
CA MET A 249 0.28 40.52 9.49
C MET A 249 -0.13 40.02 8.10
N LEU A 250 -1.42 40.10 7.74
CA LEU A 250 -1.92 39.70 6.42
C LEU A 250 -1.35 40.54 5.28
N ALA A 251 -1.14 41.84 5.49
CA ALA A 251 -0.58 42.74 4.48
C ALA A 251 0.86 42.37 4.07
N LYS A 252 1.64 41.77 4.98
CA LYS A 252 3.02 41.32 4.73
C LYS A 252 3.10 39.83 4.34
N ALA A 253 2.01 39.09 4.44
CA ALA A 253 2.02 37.64 4.28
C ALA A 253 2.22 37.25 2.80
N PRO A 254 3.06 36.24 2.49
CA PRO A 254 3.03 35.55 1.20
C PRO A 254 1.64 34.96 0.93
N ASP A 255 1.20 34.91 -0.33
CA ASP A 255 -0.17 34.46 -0.68
C ASP A 255 -0.45 33.01 -0.29
N ASP A 256 0.59 32.16 -0.27
CA ASP A 256 0.54 30.74 0.07
C ASP A 256 0.84 30.45 1.55
N ALA A 257 0.97 31.48 2.39
CA ALA A 257 1.31 31.28 3.79
C ALA A 257 0.21 30.48 4.53
N PRO A 258 0.56 29.34 5.16
CA PRO A 258 -0.42 28.39 5.71
C PRO A 258 -1.26 28.95 6.86
N TRP A 259 -0.79 30.02 7.51
CA TRP A 259 -1.45 30.69 8.63
C TRP A 259 -2.41 31.81 8.20
N ARG A 260 -2.47 32.20 6.92
CA ARG A 260 -3.41 33.25 6.46
C ARG A 260 -4.88 32.93 6.81
N PRO A 261 -5.38 31.68 6.60
CA PRO A 261 -6.78 31.38 6.91
C PRO A 261 -7.11 31.53 8.39
N LEU A 262 -6.13 31.28 9.28
CA LEU A 262 -6.29 31.48 10.71
C LEU A 262 -6.52 32.97 11.04
N LEU A 263 -5.70 33.86 10.46
CA LEU A 263 -5.84 35.30 10.67
C LEU A 263 -7.11 35.87 10.05
N GLN A 264 -7.53 35.38 8.89
CA GLN A 264 -8.78 35.80 8.25
C GLN A 264 -9.99 35.45 9.13
N ARG A 265 -10.01 34.26 9.74
CA ARG A 265 -11.04 33.86 10.70
C ARG A 265 -11.02 34.72 11.97
N ALA A 266 -9.82 35.02 12.47
CA ALA A 266 -9.66 35.90 13.62
C ALA A 266 -10.18 37.31 13.33
N LEU A 267 -9.84 37.86 12.16
CA LEU A 267 -10.28 39.17 11.71
C LEU A 267 -11.80 39.25 11.53
N ALA A 268 -12.41 38.26 10.87
CA ALA A 268 -13.86 38.19 10.71
C ALA A 268 -14.58 38.21 12.07
N ARG A 269 -14.08 37.46 13.06
CA ARG A 269 -14.64 37.40 14.41
C ARG A 269 -14.66 38.76 15.11
N VAL A 270 -13.57 39.53 15.04
CA VAL A 270 -13.49 40.85 15.71
C VAL A 270 -14.12 42.00 14.93
N GLU A 271 -14.27 41.86 13.61
CA GLU A 271 -14.93 42.86 12.76
C GLU A 271 -16.46 42.66 12.70
N GLY A 272 -16.99 41.58 13.29
CA GLY A 272 -18.40 41.25 13.22
C GLY A 272 -18.87 40.88 11.81
N VAL A 273 -17.92 40.59 10.92
CA VAL A 273 -18.21 40.01 9.60
C VAL A 273 -18.48 38.53 9.86
N ALA A 274 -19.64 38.03 9.44
CA ALA A 274 -19.95 36.61 9.54
C ALA A 274 -18.77 35.79 8.99
N ALA A 275 -18.41 34.70 9.68
CA ALA A 275 -17.37 33.80 9.21
C ALA A 275 -17.59 33.49 7.72
N PRO A 276 -16.52 33.38 6.91
CA PRO A 276 -16.65 33.15 5.48
C PRO A 276 -17.66 32.05 5.22
N SER A 277 -18.69 32.33 4.40
CA SER A 277 -19.76 31.37 4.17
C SER A 277 -19.18 30.05 3.66
N GLU A 278 -19.89 28.94 3.84
CA GLU A 278 -19.47 27.66 3.26
C GLU A 278 -19.19 27.79 1.75
N GLU A 279 -19.88 28.67 1.04
CA GLU A 279 -19.60 29.02 -0.35
C GLU A 279 -18.25 29.72 -0.55
N GLN A 280 -17.83 30.61 0.35
CA GLN A 280 -16.53 31.28 0.27
C GLN A 280 -15.38 30.34 0.62
N ILE A 281 -15.59 29.44 1.58
CA ILE A 281 -14.63 28.38 1.92
C ILE A 281 -14.55 27.35 0.78
N ALA A 282 -15.69 26.99 0.20
CA ALA A 282 -15.76 26.11 -0.96
C ALA A 282 -15.15 26.76 -2.21
N ALA A 283 -15.34 28.07 -2.42
CA ALA A 283 -14.71 28.81 -3.53
C ALA A 283 -13.18 28.89 -3.37
N ALA A 284 -12.68 29.09 -2.15
CA ALA A 284 -11.25 29.05 -1.87
C ALA A 284 -10.68 27.63 -2.10
N GLY A 285 -11.35 26.60 -1.59
CA GLY A 285 -10.98 25.20 -1.81
C GLY A 285 -11.10 24.75 -3.27
N ALA A 286 -12.08 25.27 -4.02
CA ALA A 286 -12.21 25.06 -5.46
C ALA A 286 -11.02 25.69 -6.21
N SER A 287 -10.59 26.88 -5.82
CA SER A 287 -9.41 27.53 -6.42
C SER A 287 -8.11 26.77 -6.13
N ASP A 288 -8.00 26.15 -4.95
CA ASP A 288 -6.87 25.28 -4.58
C ASP A 288 -6.90 23.97 -5.38
N ALA A 289 -8.09 23.36 -5.55
CA ALA A 289 -8.28 22.17 -6.37
C ALA A 289 -7.97 22.44 -7.85
N GLU A 290 -8.43 23.57 -8.40
CA GLU A 290 -8.13 24.02 -9.75
C GLU A 290 -6.63 24.30 -9.94
N ARG A 291 -5.96 24.89 -8.95
CA ARG A 291 -4.49 25.05 -8.96
C ARG A 291 -3.80 23.69 -8.96
N GLY A 292 -4.25 22.74 -8.14
CA GLY A 292 -3.73 21.38 -8.10
C GLY A 292 -3.91 20.63 -9.43
N GLU A 293 -5.04 20.81 -10.11
CA GLU A 293 -5.28 20.24 -11.45
C GLU A 293 -4.40 20.87 -12.51
N LYS A 294 -4.22 22.20 -12.49
CA LYS A 294 -3.29 22.89 -13.39
C LYS A 294 -1.85 22.40 -13.21
N VAL A 295 -1.40 22.21 -11.97
CA VAL A 295 -0.07 21.66 -11.66
C VAL A 295 0.07 20.22 -12.18
N ARG A 296 -0.91 19.34 -11.90
CA ARG A 296 -0.92 17.98 -12.45
C ARG A 296 -0.86 17.99 -13.98
N GLY A 297 -1.64 18.83 -14.64
CA GLY A 297 -1.63 18.98 -16.10
C GLY A 297 -0.28 19.47 -16.65
N MET A 298 0.42 20.37 -15.94
CA MET A 298 1.76 20.81 -16.33
C MET A 298 2.79 19.67 -16.22
N VAL A 299 2.73 18.89 -15.14
CA VAL A 299 3.63 17.75 -14.91
C VAL A 299 3.39 16.65 -15.95
N GLU A 300 2.14 16.33 -16.28
CA GLU A 300 1.82 15.34 -17.32
C GLU A 300 2.27 15.77 -18.73
N ARG A 301 2.20 17.07 -19.05
CA ARG A 301 2.78 17.60 -20.31
C ARG A 301 4.29 17.45 -20.34
N LEU A 302 4.98 17.69 -19.22
CA LEU A 302 6.42 17.47 -19.10
C LEU A 302 6.76 15.98 -19.26
N ALA A 303 6.01 15.09 -18.60
CA ALA A 303 6.19 13.64 -18.72
C ALA A 303 6.04 13.16 -20.17
N THR A 304 5.01 13.64 -20.87
CA THR A 304 4.76 13.29 -22.27
C THR A 304 5.89 13.76 -23.18
N ARG A 305 6.39 14.99 -22.99
CA ARG A 305 7.52 15.52 -23.76
C ARG A 305 8.79 14.70 -23.55
N LEU A 306 9.12 14.37 -22.30
CA LEU A 306 10.31 13.59 -21.97
C LEU A 306 10.25 12.15 -22.48
N ARG A 307 9.06 11.55 -22.56
CA ARG A 307 8.88 10.24 -23.21
C ARG A 307 9.08 10.29 -24.73
N GLN A 308 8.85 11.44 -25.35
CA GLN A 308 9.08 11.64 -26.79
C GLN A 308 10.54 12.00 -27.09
N ASP A 309 11.14 12.85 -26.26
CA ASP A 309 12.55 13.22 -26.31
C ASP A 309 13.17 13.06 -24.92
N GLY A 310 13.77 11.89 -24.69
CA GLY A 310 14.26 11.49 -23.38
C GLY A 310 15.72 11.85 -23.11
N SER A 311 16.32 12.74 -23.91
CA SER A 311 17.73 13.15 -23.78
C SER A 311 17.99 14.16 -22.64
N ASP A 312 16.94 14.77 -22.09
CA ASP A 312 17.00 15.79 -21.04
C ASP A 312 17.03 15.19 -19.62
N VAL A 313 18.24 15.06 -19.05
CA VAL A 313 18.48 14.55 -17.70
C VAL A 313 17.82 15.43 -16.62
N ASP A 314 17.94 16.75 -16.75
CA ASP A 314 17.39 17.69 -15.76
C ASP A 314 15.86 17.67 -15.78
N GLY A 315 15.27 17.51 -16.96
CA GLY A 315 13.84 17.30 -17.14
C GLY A 315 13.34 16.06 -16.40
N TRP A 316 14.03 14.93 -16.53
CA TRP A 316 13.68 13.70 -15.81
C TRP A 316 13.78 13.85 -14.28
N LEU A 317 14.84 14.50 -13.78
CA LEU A 317 15.00 14.76 -12.34
C LEU A 317 13.91 15.69 -11.80
N ARG A 318 13.53 16.73 -12.56
CA ARG A 318 12.42 17.62 -12.22
C ARG A 318 11.09 16.88 -12.17
N LEU A 319 10.84 15.99 -13.14
CA LEU A 319 9.62 15.18 -13.19
C LEU A 319 9.49 14.27 -11.96
N VAL A 320 10.57 13.57 -11.61
CA VAL A 320 10.62 12.70 -10.42
C VAL A 320 10.36 13.50 -9.15
N ARG A 321 11.01 14.66 -8.99
CA ARG A 321 10.78 15.54 -7.84
C ARG A 321 9.33 16.04 -7.77
N ALA A 322 8.75 16.41 -8.91
CA ALA A 322 7.36 16.87 -8.97
C ALA A 322 6.38 15.78 -8.51
N TYR A 323 6.55 14.54 -8.97
CA TYR A 323 5.71 13.42 -8.51
C TYR A 323 5.92 13.10 -7.03
N MET A 324 7.14 13.20 -6.51
CA MET A 324 7.43 13.02 -5.08
C MET A 324 6.74 14.08 -4.19
N VAL A 325 6.76 15.35 -4.62
CA VAL A 325 6.07 16.45 -3.91
C VAL A 325 4.55 16.27 -3.95
N MET A 326 4.01 15.75 -5.06
CA MET A 326 2.58 15.44 -5.20
C MET A 326 2.15 14.16 -4.48
N GLY A 327 3.08 13.38 -3.91
CA GLY A 327 2.80 12.11 -3.24
C GLY A 327 2.60 10.91 -4.18
N ASP A 328 2.75 11.11 -5.49
CA ASP A 328 2.58 10.08 -6.53
C ASP A 328 3.85 9.21 -6.68
N ARG A 329 4.20 8.45 -5.63
CA ARG A 329 5.45 7.67 -5.59
C ARG A 329 5.58 6.64 -6.72
N ASP A 330 4.47 6.03 -7.13
CA ASP A 330 4.47 5.06 -8.23
C ASP A 330 4.84 5.71 -9.57
N LYS A 331 4.33 6.92 -9.84
CA LYS A 331 4.68 7.68 -11.04
C LYS A 331 6.12 8.18 -10.99
N ALA A 332 6.63 8.54 -9.81
CA ALA A 332 8.04 8.90 -9.63
C ALA A 332 8.95 7.71 -10.00
N LEU A 333 8.67 6.50 -9.49
CA LEU A 333 9.45 5.29 -9.81
C LEU A 333 9.32 4.89 -11.29
N ALA A 334 8.14 5.00 -11.87
CA ALA A 334 7.94 4.77 -13.30
C ALA A 334 8.77 5.76 -14.14
N SER A 335 8.81 7.03 -13.76
CA SER A 335 9.61 8.06 -14.44
C SER A 335 11.11 7.77 -14.36
N VAL A 336 11.60 7.21 -13.25
CA VAL A 336 13.00 6.75 -13.14
C VAL A 336 13.31 5.64 -14.14
N LYS A 337 12.40 4.66 -14.26
CA LYS A 337 12.57 3.56 -15.22
C LYS A 337 12.59 4.07 -16.66
N ASP A 338 11.67 4.97 -17.00
CA ASP A 338 11.60 5.58 -18.33
C ASP A 338 12.87 6.40 -18.65
N ALA A 339 13.35 7.19 -17.68
CA ALA A 339 14.57 7.98 -17.83
C ALA A 339 15.80 7.11 -18.09
N ARG A 340 15.97 6.00 -17.34
CA ARG A 340 17.08 5.05 -17.56
C ARG A 340 16.99 4.38 -18.93
N ALA A 341 15.80 3.99 -19.36
CA ALA A 341 15.58 3.40 -20.67
C ALA A 341 15.93 4.38 -21.81
N ALA A 342 15.50 5.64 -21.68
CA ALA A 342 15.78 6.68 -22.67
C ALA A 342 17.28 7.03 -22.77
N LEU A 343 18.02 6.98 -21.66
CA LEU A 343 19.43 7.35 -21.58
C LEU A 343 20.40 6.15 -21.68
N THR A 344 19.91 4.96 -22.00
CA THR A 344 20.75 3.73 -22.01
C THR A 344 21.94 3.81 -22.97
N GLN A 345 21.82 4.59 -24.05
CA GLN A 345 22.88 4.76 -25.05
C GLN A 345 23.91 5.85 -24.68
N ASP A 346 23.70 6.60 -23.59
CA ASP A 346 24.57 7.70 -23.16
C ASP A 346 25.05 7.49 -21.72
N ALA A 347 26.22 6.85 -21.58
CA ALA A 347 26.81 6.52 -20.29
C ALA A 347 27.21 7.74 -19.44
N GLY A 348 27.36 8.92 -20.04
CA GLY A 348 27.61 10.17 -19.33
C GLY A 348 26.33 10.67 -18.66
N ARG A 349 25.26 10.80 -19.44
CA ARG A 349 23.94 11.23 -18.95
C ARG A 349 23.32 10.25 -17.96
N LEU A 350 23.51 8.95 -18.16
CA LEU A 350 23.01 7.94 -17.23
C LEU A 350 23.67 8.05 -15.85
N ARG A 351 24.97 8.38 -15.79
CA ARG A 351 25.67 8.64 -14.52
C ARG A 351 25.11 9.88 -13.83
N GLN A 352 24.95 10.98 -14.56
CA GLN A 352 24.37 12.22 -14.04
C GLN A 352 22.95 12.01 -13.49
N LEU A 353 22.12 11.23 -14.20
CA LEU A 353 20.78 10.86 -13.73
C LEU A 353 20.86 10.09 -12.40
N ASN A 354 21.70 9.05 -12.31
CA ASN A 354 21.80 8.22 -11.11
C ASN A 354 22.31 9.00 -9.88
N GLU A 355 23.25 9.94 -10.07
CA GLU A 355 23.71 10.84 -9.02
C GLU A 355 22.58 11.76 -8.53
N GLY A 356 21.80 12.33 -9.46
CA GLY A 356 20.64 13.16 -9.13
C GLY A 356 19.55 12.40 -8.37
N LEU A 357 19.28 11.15 -8.75
CA LEU A 357 18.28 10.30 -8.08
C LEU A 357 18.71 9.90 -6.66
N LYS A 358 20.00 9.66 -6.44
CA LYS A 358 20.55 9.42 -5.10
C LYS A 358 20.34 10.62 -4.17
N GLY A 359 20.49 11.84 -4.69
CA GLY A 359 20.17 13.06 -3.96
C GLY A 359 18.69 13.22 -3.59
N LEU A 360 17.79 12.50 -4.26
CA LEU A 360 16.35 12.47 -3.98
C LEU A 360 15.94 11.28 -3.09
N GLY A 361 16.89 10.46 -2.61
CA GLY A 361 16.62 9.29 -1.78
C GLY A 361 15.91 8.15 -2.53
N ILE A 362 16.00 8.14 -3.87
CA ILE A 362 15.50 7.04 -4.70
C ILE A 362 16.71 6.17 -5.05
N ASP A 363 16.89 5.10 -4.28
CA ASP A 363 17.98 4.16 -4.48
C ASP A 363 17.80 3.33 -5.76
N GLY A 364 18.96 2.99 -6.32
CA GLY A 364 19.22 2.34 -7.61
C GLY A 364 18.34 1.15 -7.93
#